data_AF-A0A4Y3V986-F1
#
_entry.id   AF-A0A4Y3V986-F1
#
_cell.length_a   1.000
_cell.length_b   1.000
_cell.length_c   1.000
_cell.angle_alpha   90.00
_cell.angle_beta   90.00
_cell.angle_gamma   90.00
#
_symmetry.space_group_name_H-M   'P 1'
#
loop_
_entity.id
_entity.type
_entity.pdbx_description
1 polymer ?
#
loop_
_entity_poly.entity_id
_entity_poly.type
_entity_poly.pdbx_seq_one_letter_code
_entity_poly.pdbx_strand_id
1 'polypeptide(L)' 'MAEHDRSDAPRRPHVALEAHECKQRAENPELPTTERLVWAMLAVAAELHIIRKEIRKGQRPGRGG' A
#
# COMPACT_ATOMS: atom_id res chain seq x y z
N MET A 1 -13.44 18.06 36.50
CA MET A 1 -12.93 18.94 35.43
C MET A 1 -11.89 18.16 34.65
N ALA A 2 -12.05 18.15 33.32
CA ALA A 2 -11.12 17.81 32.24
C ALA A 2 -10.08 16.69 32.44
N GLU A 3 -10.18 15.66 31.58
CA GLU A 3 -9.05 15.22 30.75
C GLU A 3 -9.62 14.56 29.48
N HIS A 4 -9.81 15.39 28.45
CA HIS A 4 -10.06 14.95 27.09
C HIS A 4 -8.73 14.55 26.47
N ASP A 5 -8.34 13.29 26.63
CA ASP A 5 -7.24 12.72 25.86
C ASP A 5 -7.73 12.45 24.43
N ARG A 6 -7.37 13.39 23.55
CA ARG A 6 -7.61 13.36 22.11
C ARG A 6 -6.74 12.28 21.47
N SER A 7 -7.17 11.03 21.56
CA SER A 7 -6.66 9.98 20.69
C SER A 7 -7.36 10.02 19.32
N ASP A 8 -7.25 11.15 18.63
CA ASP A 8 -7.62 11.30 17.22
C ASP A 8 -6.39 10.95 16.37
N ALA A 9 -5.89 9.72 16.56
CA ALA A 9 -4.85 9.20 15.70
C ALA A 9 -5.44 9.14 14.28
N PRO A 10 -4.80 9.73 13.25
CA PRO A 10 -5.31 9.64 11.90
C PRO A 10 -5.41 8.15 11.57
N ARG A 11 -6.64 7.63 11.46
CA ARG A 11 -6.92 6.27 11.00
C ARG A 11 -6.24 6.18 9.66
N ARG A 12 -5.03 5.62 9.63
CA ARG A 12 -4.30 5.40 8.38
C ARG A 12 -5.30 4.68 7.48
N PRO A 13 -5.59 5.20 6.28
CA PRO A 13 -6.49 4.50 5.39
C PRO A 13 -5.99 3.06 5.31
N HIS A 14 -6.91 2.10 5.38
CA HIS A 14 -6.57 0.69 5.31
C HIS A 14 -6.03 0.44 3.89
N VAL A 15 -4.77 0.78 3.68
CA VAL A 15 -4.06 0.47 2.45
C VAL A 15 -3.82 -1.02 2.55
N ALA A 16 -4.32 -1.78 1.58
CA ALA A 16 -4.03 -3.21 1.47
C ALA A 16 -2.52 -3.41 1.69
N LEU A 17 -2.21 -4.33 2.60
CA LEU A 17 -0.86 -4.49 3.13
C LEU A 17 0.06 -5.14 2.07
N GLU A 18 -0.53 -5.85 1.11
CA GLU A 18 0.18 -6.57 0.06
C GLU A 18 -0.44 -6.33 -1.32
N ALA A 19 0.42 -6.16 -2.34
CA ALA A 19 0.00 -5.96 -3.73
C ALA A 19 -0.91 -7.09 -4.23
N HIS A 20 -0.76 -8.30 -3.69
CA HIS A 20 -1.55 -9.47 -4.05
C HIS A 20 -3.03 -9.31 -3.68
N GLU A 21 -3.34 -8.76 -2.51
CA GLU A 21 -4.73 -8.56 -2.05
C GLU A 21 -5.47 -7.56 -2.95
N CYS A 22 -4.79 -6.49 -3.37
CA CYS A 22 -5.33 -5.54 -4.35
C CYS A 22 -5.67 -6.21 -5.69
N LYS A 23 -4.82 -7.13 -6.17
CA LYS A 23 -5.07 -7.86 -7.42
C LYS A 23 -6.30 -8.74 -7.33
N GLN A 24 -6.43 -9.51 -6.25
CA GLN A 24 -7.60 -10.37 -6.04
C GLN A 24 -8.90 -9.56 -6.05
N ARG A 25 -8.91 -8.40 -5.40
CA ARG A 25 -10.06 -7.48 -5.42
C ARG A 25 -10.31 -6.88 -6.80
N ALA A 26 -9.27 -6.50 -7.53
CA ALA A 26 -9.40 -5.97 -8.89
C ALA A 26 -10.00 -6.98 -9.87
N GLU A 27 -9.76 -8.27 -9.65
CA GLU A 27 -10.25 -9.36 -10.49
C GLU A 27 -11.63 -9.90 -10.06
N ASN A 28 -12.15 -9.50 -8.90
CA ASN A 28 -13.43 -10.01 -8.38
C ASN A 28 -14.61 -9.52 -9.25
N PRO A 29 -15.34 -10.39 -9.98
CA PRO A 29 -16.46 -9.98 -10.84
C PRO A 29 -17.68 -9.48 -10.06
N GLU A 30 -17.78 -9.77 -8.77
CA GLU A 30 -18.90 -9.35 -7.90
C GLU A 30 -18.78 -7.88 -7.48
N LEU A 31 -17.62 -7.25 -7.67
CA LEU A 31 -17.40 -5.85 -7.33
C LEU A 31 -17.77 -4.90 -8.49
N PRO A 32 -18.25 -3.69 -8.18
CA PRO A 32 -18.47 -2.65 -9.18
C PRO A 32 -17.21 -2.34 -9.98
N THR A 33 -17.34 -2.08 -11.28
CA THR A 33 -16.19 -1.78 -12.16
C THR A 33 -15.32 -0.65 -11.62
N THR A 34 -15.91 0.44 -11.13
CA THR A 34 -15.16 1.56 -10.55
C THR A 34 -14.34 1.13 -9.33
N GLU A 35 -14.89 0.27 -8.48
CA GLU A 35 -14.17 -0.24 -7.32
C GLU A 35 -13.00 -1.14 -7.74
N ARG A 36 -13.20 -2.02 -8.72
CA ARG A 36 -12.14 -2.85 -9.29
C ARG A 36 -11.00 -2.03 -9.89
N LEU A 37 -11.32 -0.92 -10.54
CA LEU A 37 -10.32 0.01 -11.09
C LEU A 37 -9.47 0.64 -9.96
N VAL A 38 -10.09 1.05 -8.86
CA VAL A 38 -9.35 1.56 -7.69
C VAL A 38 -8.42 0.48 -7.13
N TRP A 39 -8.90 -0.75 -6.99
CA TRP A 39 -8.07 -1.87 -6.54
C TRP A 39 -6.90 -2.15 -7.50
N ALA A 40 -7.12 -2.07 -8.81
CA ALA A 40 -6.06 -2.20 -9.81
C ALA A 40 -4.99 -1.10 -9.67
N MET A 41 -5.40 0.16 -9.47
CA MET A 41 -4.48 1.28 -9.25
C MET A 41 -3.64 1.07 -7.97
N LEU A 42 -4.26 0.58 -6.90
CA LEU A 42 -3.56 0.30 -5.65
C LEU A 42 -2.56 -0.85 -5.80
N ALA A 43 -2.89 -1.89 -6.56
CA ALA A 43 -1.96 -2.99 -6.87
C ALA A 43 -0.70 -2.46 -7.55
N VAL A 44 -0.86 -1.65 -8.60
CA VAL A 44 0.26 -1.05 -9.35
C VAL A 44 1.10 -0.14 -8.44
N ALA A 45 0.46 0.68 -7.62
CA ALA A 45 1.17 1.57 -6.68
C ALA A 45 2.03 0.78 -5.68
N ALA A 46 1.52 -0.35 -5.17
CA ALA A 46 2.27 -1.22 -4.26
C ALA A 46 3.48 -1.88 -4.94
N GLU A 47 3.33 -2.37 -6.18
CA GLU A 47 4.44 -2.93 -6.95
C GLU A 47 5.54 -1.90 -7.23
N LEU A 48 5.16 -0.69 -7.66
CA LEU A 48 6.12 0.39 -7.87
C LEU A 48 6.86 0.78 -6.59
N HIS A 49 6.16 0.73 -5.44
CA HIS A 49 6.80 0.96 -4.15
C HIS A 49 7.87 -0.11 -3.84
N ILE A 50 7.56 -1.39 -4.09
CA ILE A 50 8.49 -2.51 -3.88
C ILE A 50 9.71 -2.33 -4.80
N ILE A 51 9.50 -2.08 -6.09
CA ILE A 51 10.58 -1.85 -7.06
C ILE A 51 11.48 -0.69 -6.59
N ARG A 52 10.89 0.43 -6.18
CA ARG A 52 11.64 1.59 -5.66
C ARG A 52 12.47 1.23 -4.43
N LYS A 53 11.94 0.39 -3.54
CA LYS A 53 12.66 -0.07 -2.33
C LYS A 53 13.83 -0.98 -2.71
N GLU A 54 13.66 -1.89 -3.66
CA GLU A 54 14.73 -2.79 -4.12
C GLU A 54 15.83 -2.03 -4.86
N ILE A 55 15.49 -1.07 -5.73
CA ILE A 55 16.49 -0.18 -6.36
C ILE A 55 17.32 0.54 -5.30
N ARG A 56 16.69 1.10 -4.26
CA ARG A 56 17.40 1.78 -3.17
C ARG A 56 18.30 0.84 -2.36
N LYS A 57 17.92 -0.43 -2.20
CA LYS A 57 18.76 -1.44 -1.55
C LYS A 57 19.97 -1.79 -2.42
N GLY A 58 19.77 -2.00 -3.72
CA GLY A 58 20.83 -2.31 -4.69
C GLY A 58 21.79 -1.14 -4.95
N GLN A 59 21.33 0.09 -4.72
CA GLN A 59 22.16 1.31 -4.77
C GLN A 59 22.97 1.57 -3.50
N ARG A 60 22.85 0.74 -2.45
CA ARG A 60 23.81 0.83 -1.34
C ARG A 60 25.18 0.46 -1.91
N PRO A 61 26.16 1.38 -1.93
CA PRO A 61 27.50 1.02 -2.36
C PRO A 61 27.94 -0.14 -1.49
N GLY A 62 28.42 -1.20 -2.14
CA GLY A 62 29.03 -2.33 -1.46
C GLY A 62 30.00 -1.79 -0.43
N ARG A 63 29.73 -2.11 0.84
CA ARG A 63 30.75 -2.01 1.88
C ARG A 63 31.87 -2.91 1.40
N GLY A 64 32.96 -2.30 0.93
CA GLY A 64 34.15 -3.02 0.50
C GLY A 64 34.56 -4.04 1.56
N GLY A 65 34.89 -5.22 1.08
CA GLY A 65 35.56 -6.29 1.80
C GLY A 65 36.48 -6.97 0.81
#